data_AF-A0A960E0T9-F1
#
_entry.id   AF-A0A960E0T9-F1
#
_cell.length_a   1.000
_cell.length_b   1.000
_cell.length_c   1.000
_cell.angle_alpha   90.00
_cell.angle_beta   90.00
_cell.angle_gamma   90.00
#
_symmetry.space_group_name_H-M   'P 1'
#
loop_
_entity.id
_entity.type
_entity.pdbx_description
1 polymer ?
#
loop_
_entity_poly.entity_id
_entity_poly.type
_entity_poly.pdbx_seq_one_letter_code
_entity_poly.pdbx_strand_id
1 'polypeptide(L)'
;MADVAPELDRDDPVVRYLELGLRGGRHLDGMVDAYYGPAALADRVADEPLRPLDALVGDARGLVGDLDRGDGDLDPVRRRWLRAQAAGLHAALRKLAGESLGFVDEVEQCYGVRPTSWRTTCSPRPTAASTRSSPATDRWPTATRPGGPATS
;
A
#
# COMPACT_ATOMS: atom_id res chain seq x y z
N MET A 1 -8.68 -5.46 35.85
CA MET A 1 -9.53 -5.74 34.67
C MET A 1 -8.72 -6.67 33.80
N ALA A 2 -8.87 -7.98 34.02
CA ALA A 2 -8.19 -8.97 33.20
C ALA A 2 -8.76 -8.85 31.79
N ASP A 3 -7.94 -8.35 30.87
CA ASP A 3 -8.24 -8.31 29.46
C ASP A 3 -8.34 -9.77 29.02
N VAL A 4 -9.56 -10.27 28.87
CA VAL A 4 -9.78 -11.58 28.26
C VAL A 4 -9.43 -11.35 26.81
N ALA A 5 -8.16 -11.61 26.46
CA ALA A 5 -7.80 -11.75 25.06
C ALA A 5 -8.80 -12.77 24.48
N PRO A 6 -9.63 -12.40 23.49
CA PRO A 6 -10.53 -13.36 22.87
C PRO A 6 -9.68 -14.55 22.47
N GLU A 7 -10.19 -15.77 22.65
CA GLU A 7 -9.49 -16.98 22.24
C GLU A 7 -9.22 -16.84 20.73
N LEU A 8 -7.97 -16.51 20.38
CA LEU A 8 -7.62 -16.03 19.04
C LEU A 8 -7.61 -17.21 18.09
N ASP A 9 -8.78 -17.51 17.54
CA ASP A 9 -8.96 -18.54 16.53
C ASP A 9 -8.08 -18.22 15.31
N ARG A 10 -7.28 -19.20 14.90
CA ARG A 10 -6.39 -19.07 13.74
C ARG A 10 -7.17 -18.98 12.44
N ASP A 11 -8.41 -19.44 12.43
CA ASP A 11 -9.28 -19.37 11.26
C ASP A 11 -10.04 -18.03 11.19
N ASP A 12 -10.01 -17.21 12.25
CA ASP A 12 -10.60 -15.87 12.23
C ASP A 12 -9.88 -14.99 11.19
N PRO A 13 -10.60 -14.39 10.21
CA PRO A 13 -10.00 -13.58 9.16
C PRO A 13 -9.21 -12.37 9.69
N VAL A 14 -9.59 -11.81 10.84
CA VAL A 14 -8.87 -10.71 11.51
C VAL A 14 -7.54 -11.22 12.05
N VAL A 15 -7.52 -12.39 12.71
CA VAL A 15 -6.29 -13.00 13.22
C VAL A 15 -5.35 -13.32 12.05
N ARG A 16 -5.86 -13.93 10.99
CA ARG A 16 -5.10 -14.23 9.76
C ARG A 16 -4.49 -12.97 9.14
N TYR A 17 -5.26 -11.88 9.05
CA TYR A 17 -4.75 -10.59 8.55
C TYR A 17 -3.61 -10.04 9.40
N LEU A 18 -3.77 -10.03 10.74
CA LEU A 18 -2.76 -9.51 11.65
C LEU A 18 -1.46 -10.33 11.59
N GLU A 19 -1.57 -11.65 11.63
CA GLU A 19 -0.39 -12.51 11.53
C GLU A 19 0.30 -12.38 10.16
N LEU A 20 -0.45 -12.20 9.06
CA LEU A 20 0.12 -11.95 7.74
C LEU A 20 0.94 -10.65 7.72
N GLY A 21 0.41 -9.57 8.30
CA GLY A 21 1.13 -8.30 8.41
C GLY A 21 2.42 -8.45 9.22
N LEU A 22 2.34 -9.13 10.37
CA LEU A 22 3.50 -9.39 11.23
C LEU A 22 4.55 -10.29 10.53
N ARG A 23 4.12 -11.35 9.85
CA ARG A 23 5.03 -12.21 9.06
C ARG A 23 5.69 -11.43 7.92
N GLY A 24 4.93 -10.56 7.24
CA GLY A 24 5.46 -9.63 6.23
C GLY A 24 6.51 -8.67 6.81
N GLY A 25 6.26 -8.15 8.02
CA GLY A 25 7.21 -7.30 8.75
C GLY A 25 8.54 -7.96 9.08
N ARG A 26 8.61 -9.30 9.13
CA ARG A 26 9.89 -10.02 9.28
C ARG A 26 10.74 -9.98 8.01
N HIS A 27 10.17 -9.65 6.85
CA HIS A 27 10.89 -9.53 5.57
C HIS A 27 11.28 -8.09 5.22
N LEU A 28 10.56 -7.10 5.75
CA LEU A 28 10.80 -5.69 5.49
C LEU A 28 10.70 -4.89 6.79
N ASP A 29 11.86 -4.40 7.25
CA ASP A 29 11.91 -3.46 8.37
C ASP A 29 11.06 -2.22 8.07
N GLY A 30 10.25 -1.80 9.04
CA GLY A 30 9.30 -0.70 8.90
C GLY A 30 7.99 -1.03 8.16
N MET A 31 7.75 -2.27 7.71
CA MET A 31 6.43 -2.65 7.16
C MET A 31 5.32 -2.55 8.21
N VAL A 32 5.63 -2.85 9.47
CA VAL A 32 4.78 -2.62 10.64
C VAL A 32 5.53 -1.68 11.56
N ASP A 33 5.17 -0.40 11.52
CA ASP A 33 5.81 0.66 12.33
C ASP A 33 5.54 0.47 13.83
N ALA A 34 4.30 0.12 14.18
CA ALA A 34 3.91 -0.22 15.56
C ALA A 34 2.75 -1.21 15.58
N TYR A 35 2.87 -2.22 16.44
CA TYR A 35 1.83 -3.22 16.66
C TYR A 35 1.18 -3.03 18.03
N TYR A 36 -0.13 -2.76 18.04
CA TYR A 36 -0.93 -2.56 19.25
C TYR A 36 -1.98 -3.66 19.46
N GLY A 37 -1.81 -4.81 18.79
CA GLY A 37 -2.70 -5.96 18.95
C GLY A 37 -2.26 -6.89 20.09
N PRO A 38 -2.92 -8.05 20.24
CA PRO A 38 -2.58 -9.01 21.28
C PRO A 38 -1.12 -9.48 21.18
N ALA A 39 -0.35 -9.35 22.27
CA ALA A 39 1.05 -9.76 22.32
C ALA A 39 1.25 -11.23 21.89
N ALA A 40 0.30 -12.11 22.24
CA ALA A 40 0.32 -13.52 21.88
C ALA A 40 0.39 -13.80 20.36
N LEU A 41 -0.08 -12.89 19.50
CA LEU A 41 0.08 -13.03 18.04
C LEU A 41 1.48 -12.64 17.59
N ALA A 42 2.03 -11.57 18.16
CA ALA A 42 3.40 -11.15 17.88
C ALA A 42 4.41 -12.22 18.32
N ASP A 43 4.24 -12.75 19.53
CA ASP A 43 5.08 -13.82 20.07
C ASP A 43 5.02 -15.08 19.21
N ARG A 44 3.79 -15.51 18.85
CA ARG A 44 3.59 -16.67 17.96
C ARG A 44 4.29 -16.47 16.61
N VAL A 45 4.10 -15.31 15.98
CA VAL A 45 4.74 -15.01 14.70
C VAL A 45 6.25 -14.92 14.85
N ALA A 46 6.78 -14.45 15.98
CA ALA A 46 8.22 -14.39 16.23
C ALA A 46 8.85 -15.79 16.38
N ASP A 47 8.15 -16.71 17.05
CA ASP A 47 8.59 -18.09 17.31
C ASP A 47 8.56 -19.00 16.07
N GLU A 48 7.79 -18.63 15.04
CA GLU A 48 7.74 -19.37 13.78
C GLU A 48 9.06 -19.26 12.97
N PRO A 49 9.42 -20.27 12.15
CA PRO A 49 10.42 -20.08 11.11
C PRO A 49 10.01 -18.98 10.12
N LEU A 50 10.99 -18.31 9.51
CA LEU A 50 10.72 -17.30 8.49
C LEU A 50 10.00 -17.93 7.29
N ARG A 51 8.69 -17.67 7.19
CA ARG A 51 7.84 -18.16 6.08
C ARG A 51 8.22 -17.43 4.80
N PRO A 52 8.43 -18.14 3.67
CA PRO A 52 8.90 -17.50 2.44
C PRO A 52 7.83 -16.60 1.81
N LEU A 53 8.26 -15.59 1.05
CA LEU A 53 7.38 -14.53 0.52
C LEU A 53 6.32 -15.05 -0.45
N ASP A 54 6.64 -16.05 -1.28
CA ASP A 54 5.71 -16.70 -2.20
C ASP A 54 4.55 -17.38 -1.46
N ALA A 55 4.84 -18.03 -0.33
CA ALA A 55 3.81 -18.59 0.55
C ALA A 55 2.94 -17.48 1.16
N LEU A 56 3.53 -16.39 1.63
CA LEU A 56 2.78 -15.25 2.18
C LEU A 56 1.88 -14.57 1.14
N VAL A 57 2.35 -14.45 -0.11
CA VAL A 57 1.53 -13.99 -1.25
C VAL A 57 0.33 -14.92 -1.46
N GLY A 58 0.57 -16.24 -1.45
CA GLY A 58 -0.50 -17.24 -1.55
C GLY A 58 -1.53 -17.14 -0.42
N ASP A 59 -1.08 -16.97 0.82
CA ASP A 59 -1.92 -16.83 2.00
C ASP A 59 -2.77 -15.55 1.95
N ALA A 60 -2.17 -14.42 1.56
CA ALA A 60 -2.87 -13.14 1.42
C ALA A 60 -3.93 -13.20 0.30
N ARG A 61 -3.59 -13.84 -0.84
CA ARG A 61 -4.56 -14.11 -1.91
C ARG A 61 -5.73 -14.98 -1.42
N GLY A 62 -5.42 -16.03 -0.64
CA GLY A 62 -6.42 -16.90 -0.04
C GLY A 62 -7.37 -16.12 0.86
N LEU A 63 -6.83 -15.30 1.78
CA LEU A 63 -7.62 -14.46 2.67
C LEU A 63 -8.55 -13.49 1.91
N VAL A 64 -8.08 -12.86 0.83
CA VAL A 64 -8.94 -12.01 -0.01
C VAL A 64 -10.08 -12.83 -0.62
N GLY A 65 -9.79 -14.04 -1.12
CA GLY A 65 -10.80 -14.93 -1.68
C GLY A 65 -11.83 -15.42 -0.65
N ASP A 66 -11.40 -15.70 0.57
CA ASP A 66 -12.27 -16.11 1.67
C ASP A 66 -13.22 -14.97 2.07
N LEU A 67 -12.68 -13.75 2.18
CA LEU A 67 -13.47 -12.54 2.44
C LEU A 67 -14.44 -12.22 1.31
N ASP A 68 -14.11 -12.52 0.05
CA ASP A 68 -15.01 -12.35 -1.09
C ASP A 68 -16.17 -13.35 -1.10
N ARG A 69 -15.93 -14.57 -0.62
CA ARG A 69 -16.98 -15.59 -0.43
C ARG A 69 -17.87 -15.31 0.77
N GLY A 70 -17.45 -14.40 1.65
CA GLY A 70 -18.19 -14.02 2.84
C GLY A 70 -17.81 -14.84 4.08
N ASP A 71 -16.72 -15.61 4.02
CA ASP A 71 -16.27 -16.47 5.11
C ASP A 71 -15.93 -15.65 6.36
N GLY A 72 -16.19 -16.23 7.53
CA GLY A 72 -16.03 -15.59 8.84
C GLY A 72 -17.25 -14.79 9.32
N ASP A 73 -17.36 -14.63 10.64
CA ASP A 73 -18.44 -13.88 11.30
C ASP A 73 -18.11 -12.38 11.34
N LEU A 74 -18.18 -11.74 10.16
CA LEU A 74 -17.99 -10.31 10.00
C LEU A 74 -19.25 -9.66 9.45
N ASP A 75 -19.60 -8.50 9.99
CA ASP A 75 -20.61 -7.65 9.35
C ASP A 75 -20.13 -7.20 7.96
N PRO A 76 -21.04 -6.87 7.02
CA PRO A 76 -20.67 -6.53 5.65
C PRO A 76 -19.70 -5.35 5.52
N VAL A 77 -19.80 -4.35 6.39
CA VAL A 77 -18.96 -3.15 6.33
C VAL A 77 -17.53 -3.49 6.76
N ARG A 78 -17.39 -4.20 7.89
CA ARG A 78 -16.10 -4.66 8.39
C ARG A 78 -15.42 -5.64 7.44
N ARG A 79 -16.19 -6.57 6.85
CA ARG A 79 -15.68 -7.49 5.82
C ARG A 79 -15.13 -6.72 4.62
N ARG A 80 -15.89 -5.76 4.08
CA ARG A 80 -15.43 -4.92 2.95
C ARG A 80 -14.16 -4.16 3.28
N TRP A 81 -14.07 -3.59 4.49
CA TRP A 81 -12.87 -2.88 4.94
C TRP A 81 -11.67 -3.82 5.05
N LEU A 82 -11.83 -4.97 5.73
CA LEU A 82 -10.74 -5.93 5.92
C LEU A 82 -10.26 -6.51 4.59
N ARG A 83 -11.18 -6.76 3.65
CA ARG A 83 -10.87 -7.21 2.29
C ARG A 83 -9.99 -6.20 1.55
N ALA A 84 -10.29 -4.90 1.67
CA ALA A 84 -9.45 -3.86 1.09
C ALA A 84 -8.05 -3.81 1.73
N GLN A 85 -7.96 -3.97 3.05
CA GLN A 85 -6.67 -4.05 3.76
C GLN A 85 -5.85 -5.27 3.32
N ALA A 86 -6.48 -6.44 3.20
CA ALA A 86 -5.85 -7.67 2.73
C ALA A 86 -5.39 -7.57 1.27
N ALA A 87 -6.14 -6.87 0.41
CA ALA A 87 -5.75 -6.61 -0.98
C ALA A 87 -4.50 -5.73 -1.08
N GLY A 88 -4.40 -4.67 -0.26
CA GLY A 88 -3.20 -3.83 -0.19
C GLY A 88 -1.99 -4.61 0.34
N LEU A 89 -2.18 -5.42 1.38
CA LEU A 89 -1.13 -6.29 1.91
C LEU A 89 -0.65 -7.30 0.86
N HIS A 90 -1.57 -7.91 0.11
CA HIS A 90 -1.24 -8.82 -0.99
C HIS A 90 -0.39 -8.14 -2.07
N ALA A 91 -0.73 -6.91 -2.47
CA ALA A 91 0.07 -6.14 -3.43
C ALA A 91 1.47 -5.82 -2.89
N ALA A 92 1.57 -5.43 -1.61
CA ALA A 92 2.86 -5.16 -0.97
C ALA A 92 3.76 -6.41 -0.92
N LEU A 93 3.20 -7.57 -0.55
CA LEU A 93 3.93 -8.84 -0.50
C LEU A 93 4.39 -9.29 -1.89
N ARG A 94 3.59 -9.08 -2.94
CA ARG A 94 3.99 -9.36 -4.34
C ARG A 94 5.20 -8.53 -4.76
N LYS A 95 5.20 -7.23 -4.45
CA LYS A 95 6.35 -6.35 -4.71
C LYS A 95 7.58 -6.81 -3.93
N LEU A 96 7.40 -7.18 -2.67
CA LEU A 96 8.47 -7.66 -1.82
C LEU A 96 9.06 -8.99 -2.34
N ALA A 97 8.23 -9.84 -2.93
CA ALA A 97 8.63 -11.07 -3.64
C ALA A 97 9.31 -10.81 -5.00
N GLY A 98 9.52 -9.54 -5.38
CA GLY A 98 10.21 -9.15 -6.62
C GLY A 98 9.30 -8.95 -7.83
N GLU A 99 7.97 -9.01 -7.66
CA GLU A 99 7.05 -8.76 -8.77
C GLU A 99 6.99 -7.27 -9.14
N SER A 100 7.04 -6.98 -10.45
CA SER A 100 6.86 -5.63 -10.98
C SER A 100 5.38 -5.34 -11.24
N LEU A 101 4.73 -4.64 -10.32
CA LEU A 101 3.34 -4.18 -10.49
C LEU A 101 3.28 -2.85 -11.24
N GLY A 102 2.34 -2.72 -12.17
CA GLY A 102 2.04 -1.44 -12.79
C GLY A 102 1.56 -0.43 -11.74
N PHE A 103 2.07 0.80 -11.79
CA PHE A 103 1.76 1.83 -10.78
C PHE A 103 0.24 2.02 -10.56
N VAL A 104 -0.54 2.07 -11.65
CA VAL A 104 -2.00 2.26 -11.55
C VAL A 104 -2.67 1.09 -10.83
N ASP A 105 -2.24 -0.14 -11.11
CA ASP A 105 -2.80 -1.36 -10.51
C ASP A 105 -2.34 -1.54 -9.06
N GLU A 106 -1.14 -1.07 -8.72
CA GLU A 106 -0.67 -0.98 -7.34
C GLU A 106 -1.53 0.00 -6.55
N VAL A 107 -1.75 1.21 -7.07
CA VAL A 107 -2.56 2.23 -6.38
C VAL A 107 -4.00 1.77 -6.21
N GLU A 108 -4.57 1.13 -7.24
CA GLU A 108 -5.92 0.58 -7.17
C GLU A 108 -6.04 -0.52 -6.10
N GLN A 109 -5.07 -1.43 -6.00
CA GLN A 109 -5.09 -2.48 -4.98
C GLN A 109 -4.83 -1.96 -3.57
N CYS A 110 -3.90 -1.02 -3.38
CA CYS A 110 -3.53 -0.50 -2.07
C CYS A 110 -4.56 0.50 -1.51
N TYR A 111 -5.18 1.31 -2.38
CA TYR A 111 -6.00 2.44 -1.96
C TYR A 111 -7.44 2.40 -2.48
N GLY A 112 -7.79 1.46 -3.36
CA GLY A 112 -9.13 1.35 -3.94
C GLY A 112 -9.47 2.48 -4.92
N VAL A 113 -8.48 3.24 -5.37
CA VAL A 113 -8.65 4.38 -6.29
C VAL A 113 -7.84 4.12 -7.54
N ARG A 114 -8.46 4.31 -8.70
CA ARG A 114 -7.76 4.24 -9.99
C ARG A 114 -7.32 5.64 -10.41
N PRO A 115 -6.02 6.00 -10.29
CA PRO A 115 -5.55 7.31 -10.66
C PRO A 115 -5.71 7.55 -12.16
N THR A 116 -6.25 8.71 -12.52
CA THR A 116 -6.30 9.19 -13.90
C THR A 116 -5.27 10.29 -14.08
N SER A 117 -4.66 10.36 -15.27
CA SER A 117 -3.69 11.41 -15.54
C SER A 117 -4.38 12.77 -15.54
N TRP A 118 -3.74 13.78 -14.95
CA TRP A 118 -4.28 15.14 -14.92
C TRP A 118 -4.54 15.70 -16.34
N ARG A 119 -3.82 15.20 -17.36
CA ARG A 119 -4.03 15.57 -18.77
C ARG A 119 -5.37 15.09 -19.32
N THR A 120 -5.94 14.03 -18.76
CA THR A 120 -7.22 13.47 -19.21
C THR A 120 -8.41 14.19 -18.56
N THR A 121 -8.24 14.68 -17.33
CA THR A 121 -9.30 15.31 -16.54
C THR A 121 -9.31 16.84 -16.61
N CYS A 122 -8.17 17.47 -16.89
CA CYS A 122 -8.12 18.90 -17.16
C CYS A 122 -8.34 19.14 -18.66
N SER A 123 -9.61 19.29 -19.07
CA SER A 123 -9.90 19.91 -20.35
C SER A 123 -9.24 21.30 -20.38
N PRO A 124 -8.58 21.70 -21.48
CA PRO A 124 -8.03 23.04 -21.58
C PRO A 124 -9.16 24.04 -21.35
N ARG A 125 -8.97 24.94 -20.37
CA ARG A 125 -9.84 26.09 -20.16
C ARG A 125 -9.99 26.77 -21.54
N PRO A 126 -11.19 27.08 -22.04
CA PRO A 126 -11.33 27.73 -23.33
C PRO A 126 -10.50 29.00 -23.32
N THR A 127 -9.41 28.99 -24.09
CA THR A 127 -8.58 30.17 -24.29
C THR A 127 -9.43 31.17 -25.05
N ALA A 128 -9.93 32.21 -24.37
CA ALA A 128 -10.35 33.41 -25.08
C ALA A 128 -9.15 33.84 -25.93
N ALA A 129 -9.36 33.94 -27.25
CA ALA A 129 -8.30 34.18 -28.22
C ALA A 129 -7.53 35.44 -27.86
N SER A 130 -6.38 35.27 -27.19
CA SER A 130 -5.40 36.33 -27.04
C SER A 130 -4.58 36.32 -28.32
N THR A 131 -4.95 37.17 -29.27
CA THR A 131 -4.13 37.54 -30.42
C THR A 131 -2.92 38.32 -29.91
N ARG A 132 -1.93 37.60 -29.38
CA ARG A 132 -0.56 38.11 -29.28
C ARG A 132 0.33 37.13 -30.00
N SER A 133 0.68 37.50 -31.23
CA SER A 133 1.80 36.88 -31.94
C SER A 133 3.06 37.04 -31.09
N SER A 134 3.68 35.92 -30.72
CA SER A 134 5.04 35.92 -30.19
C SER A 134 5.93 35.21 -31.21
N PRO A 135 7.03 35.82 -31.68
CA PRO A 135 7.97 35.17 -32.57
C PRO A 135 8.81 34.16 -31.78
N ALA A 136 9.22 33.10 -32.47
CA ALA A 136 9.99 31.98 -31.96
C ALA A 136 11.23 32.38 -31.14
N THR A 137 11.44 31.70 -30.01
CA THR A 137 12.74 31.16 -29.55
C THR A 137 12.53 30.33 -28.30
N ASP A 138 12.40 29.02 -28.47
CA ASP A 138 12.54 28.07 -27.36
C ASP A 138 14.02 27.95 -27.02
N ARG A 139 14.48 28.74 -26.05
CA ARG A 139 15.76 28.56 -25.37
C ARG A 139 15.50 28.66 -23.88
N TRP A 140 15.50 27.51 -23.21
CA TRP A 140 15.48 27.45 -21.75
C TRP A 140 16.73 28.17 -21.21
N PRO A 141 16.59 29.16 -20.31
CA PRO A 141 17.75 29.80 -19.71
C PRO A 141 18.40 28.84 -18.71
N THR A 142 19.64 28.44 -18.98
CA THR A 142 20.50 27.81 -17.97
C THR A 142 20.74 28.80 -16.84
N ALA A 143 20.37 28.41 -15.62
CA ALA A 143 20.63 29.20 -14.42
C ALA A 143 22.14 29.30 -14.15
N THR A 144 22.71 30.50 -14.28
CA THR A 144 24.07 30.80 -13.84
C THR A 144 24.09 30.93 -12.32
N ARG A 145 24.87 30.09 -11.62
CA ARG A 145 25.15 30.26 -10.17
C ARG A 145 25.90 31.59 -9.94
N PRO A 146 25.48 32.44 -9.00
CA PRO A 146 26.30 33.59 -8.61
C PRO A 146 27.52 33.10 -7.83
N GLY A 147 28.71 33.54 -8.28
CA GLY A 147 29.99 33.32 -7.60
C GLY A 147 30.03 34.06 -6.26
N GLY A 148 30.64 33.41 -5.27
CA GLY A 148 30.98 34.05 -4.00
C GLY A 148 32.12 35.07 -4.18
N PRO A 149 32.21 36.10 -3.33
CA PRO A 149 33.29 37.06 -3.41
C PRO A 149 34.62 36.45 -2.92
N ALA A 150 35.66 36.67 -3.71
CA ALA A 150 37.04 36.52 -3.28
C ALA A 150 37.40 37.69 -2.36
N THR A 151 37.80 37.40 -1.13
CA THR A 151 38.57 38.33 -0.30
C THR A 151 40.06 38.09 -0.52
N SER A 152 40.78 39.20 -0.54
CA SER A 152 42.17 39.45 -0.94
C SER A 152 43.25 38.54 -0.39
#